data_AF-D5C5F6-F1
#
_entry.id   AF-D5C5F6-F1
#
_cell.length_a   1.000
_cell.length_b   1.000
_cell.length_c   1.000
_cell.angle_alpha   90.00
_cell.angle_beta   90.00
_cell.angle_gamma   90.00
#
_symmetry.space_group_name_H-M   'P 1'
#
loop_
_entity.id
_entity.type
_entity.pdbx_description
1 polymer ?
#
loop_
_entity_poly.entity_id
_entity_poly.type
_entity_poly.pdbx_seq_one_letter_code
_entity_poly.pdbx_strand_id
1 'polypeptide(L)'
;MMSRLTRKPSSLQKDKIESFIEGAEHRQTEARLPSKGLPWEAPEVREDVAKVYNLRLPEPYLLKLKYIAEHTPHSMQSFCMDVLLPAIDKEIEELAADRDDHR
;
A
#
# COMPACT_ATOMS: atom_id res chain seq x y z
N MET A 1 54.36 -4.85 -3.50
CA MET A 1 54.16 -3.41 -3.81
C MET A 1 52.78 -3.24 -4.42
N MET A 2 51.79 -2.66 -3.71
CA MET A 2 50.56 -2.09 -4.31
C MET A 2 50.02 -0.98 -3.39
N SER A 3 50.23 0.28 -3.78
CA SER A 3 49.76 1.48 -3.08
C SER A 3 48.27 1.73 -3.33
N ARG A 4 47.47 1.91 -2.27
CA ARG A 4 46.05 2.27 -2.38
C ARG A 4 45.92 3.79 -2.56
N LEU A 5 45.42 4.24 -3.72
CA LEU A 5 44.99 5.64 -3.90
C LEU A 5 43.73 5.89 -3.07
N THR A 6 43.84 6.68 -2.00
CA THR A 6 42.69 7.29 -1.31
C THR A 6 42.54 8.72 -1.82
N ARG A 7 41.56 8.96 -2.71
CA ARG A 7 41.14 10.32 -3.08
C ARG A 7 40.08 10.77 -2.08
N LYS A 8 40.42 11.75 -1.23
CA LYS A 8 39.44 12.50 -0.45
C LYS A 8 38.60 13.36 -1.42
N PRO A 9 37.26 13.34 -1.33
CA PRO A 9 36.43 14.25 -2.12
C PRO A 9 36.64 15.70 -1.69
N SER A 10 36.63 16.61 -2.65
CA SER A 10 36.76 18.05 -2.44
C SER A 10 35.51 18.62 -1.77
N SER A 11 35.67 19.73 -1.04
CA SER A 11 34.62 20.41 -0.28
C SER A 11 33.37 20.72 -1.11
N LEU A 12 33.54 21.06 -2.40
CA LEU A 12 32.45 21.34 -3.35
C LEU A 12 31.48 20.16 -3.57
N GLN A 13 31.91 18.91 -3.30
CA GLN A 13 31.02 17.75 -3.37
C GLN A 13 30.18 17.57 -2.12
N LYS A 14 30.64 18.07 -0.96
CA LYS A 14 29.88 17.98 0.30
C LYS A 14 28.64 18.85 0.26
N ASP A 15 28.79 20.11 -0.17
CA ASP A 15 27.68 21.06 -0.27
C ASP A 15 26.58 20.56 -1.23
N LYS A 16 26.97 19.88 -2.32
CA LYS A 16 26.01 19.25 -3.25
C LYS A 16 25.29 18.06 -2.64
N ILE A 17 25.99 17.24 -1.84
CA ILE A 17 25.40 16.10 -1.16
C ILE A 17 24.42 16.59 -0.08
N GLU A 18 24.79 17.62 0.68
CA GLU A 18 23.93 18.24 1.69
C GLU A 18 22.67 18.84 1.06
N SER A 19 22.80 19.59 -0.05
CA SER A 19 21.64 20.13 -0.77
C SER A 19 20.67 19.06 -1.34
N PHE A 20 21.19 17.85 -1.61
CA PHE A 20 20.38 16.73 -2.09
C PHE A 20 19.68 15.99 -0.94
N ILE A 21 20.33 15.88 0.22
CA ILE A 21 19.77 15.28 1.44
C ILE A 21 18.67 16.19 2.02
N GLU A 22 18.89 17.51 2.02
CA GLU A 22 17.97 18.50 2.57
C GLU A 22 16.63 18.56 1.81
N GLY A 23 16.64 18.22 0.51
CA GLY A 23 15.42 18.08 -0.29
C GLY A 23 14.56 16.86 0.05
N ALA A 24 15.11 15.86 0.73
CA ALA A 24 14.39 14.63 1.12
C ALA A 24 13.62 14.77 2.44
N GLU A 25 14.02 15.70 3.31
CA GLU A 25 13.38 15.92 4.62
C GLU A 25 12.12 16.81 4.53
N HIS A 26 11.95 17.56 3.44
CA HIS A 26 10.85 18.54 3.28
C HIS A 26 9.51 17.97 2.80
N ARG A 27 9.36 16.64 2.70
CA ARG A 27 8.07 16.02 2.38
C ARG A 27 7.71 15.01 3.45
N GLN A 28 7.24 15.48 4.60
CA GLN A 28 6.26 14.79 5.46
C GLN A 28 6.08 15.49 6.82
N THR A 29 5.45 16.67 6.89
CA THR A 29 4.68 17.04 8.11
C THR A 29 3.70 18.18 7.84
N GLU A 30 2.83 18.05 6.83
CA GLU A 30 1.57 18.79 6.89
C GLU A 30 0.50 17.82 7.36
N ALA A 31 0.26 17.83 8.68
CA ALA A 31 -0.95 17.25 9.26
C ALA A 31 -2.15 18.02 8.67
N ARG A 32 -2.65 17.54 7.53
CA ARG A 32 -3.80 18.12 6.84
C ARG A 32 -5.06 17.83 7.64
N LEU A 33 -5.88 18.87 7.76
CA LEU A 33 -7.19 18.87 8.38
C LEU A 33 -8.01 17.65 7.91
N PRO A 34 -8.83 17.03 8.79
CA PRO A 34 -9.64 15.88 8.39
C PRO A 34 -10.53 16.31 7.22
N SER A 35 -10.30 15.71 6.04
CA SER A 35 -11.26 15.78 4.96
C SER A 35 -12.57 15.21 5.50
N LYS A 36 -13.69 15.89 5.25
CA LYS A 36 -15.03 15.41 5.65
C LYS A 36 -15.46 14.12 4.92
N GLY A 37 -14.59 13.53 4.09
CA GLY A 37 -14.86 12.35 3.27
C GLY A 37 -14.33 11.06 3.89
N LEU A 38 -14.68 9.93 3.30
CA LEU A 38 -14.18 8.61 3.72
C LEU A 38 -12.67 8.51 3.40
N PRO A 39 -11.89 7.75 4.19
CA PRO A 39 -10.44 7.72 4.06
C PRO A 39 -9.96 7.16 2.71
N TRP A 40 -10.75 6.31 2.05
CA TRP A 40 -10.46 5.77 0.71
C TRP A 40 -10.85 6.70 -0.45
N GLU A 41 -11.59 7.79 -0.19
CA GLU A 41 -11.96 8.81 -1.18
C GLU A 41 -10.95 9.98 -1.23
N ALA A 42 -9.92 9.93 -0.39
CA ALA A 42 -8.95 11.00 -0.30
C ALA A 42 -8.13 11.13 -1.61
N PRO A 43 -7.78 12.36 -2.07
CA PRO A 43 -7.09 12.57 -3.34
C PRO A 43 -5.73 11.86 -3.48
N GLU A 44 -5.09 11.53 -2.36
CA GLU A 44 -3.84 10.76 -2.31
C GLU A 44 -4.01 9.25 -2.53
N VAL A 45 -5.24 8.74 -2.47
CA VAL A 45 -5.52 7.31 -2.69
C VAL A 45 -5.48 7.04 -4.18
N ARG A 46 -4.69 6.04 -4.56
CA ARG A 46 -4.44 5.66 -5.95
C ARG A 46 -5.02 4.28 -6.24
N GLU A 47 -5.96 4.22 -7.17
CA GLU A 47 -6.60 2.97 -7.62
C GLU A 47 -5.62 2.01 -8.32
N ASP A 48 -4.54 2.55 -8.92
CA ASP A 48 -3.55 1.76 -9.66
C ASP A 48 -2.47 1.14 -8.76
N VAL A 49 -2.51 1.41 -7.45
CA VAL A 49 -1.49 0.93 -6.50
C VAL A 49 -2.05 -0.22 -5.66
N ALA A 50 -1.61 -1.43 -5.96
CA ALA A 50 -1.85 -2.58 -5.10
C ALA A 50 -0.95 -2.54 -3.85
N LYS A 51 -1.53 -2.76 -2.67
CA LYS A 51 -0.80 -2.93 -1.40
C LYS A 51 -0.84 -4.40 -0.98
N VAL A 52 0.27 -4.89 -0.42
CA VAL A 52 0.33 -6.27 0.09
C VAL A 52 -0.49 -6.38 1.37
N TYR A 53 -1.42 -7.32 1.40
CA TYR A 53 -2.16 -7.72 2.59
C TYR A 53 -1.96 -9.22 2.83
N ASN A 54 -1.28 -9.57 3.92
CA ASN A 54 -0.94 -10.96 4.24
C ASN A 54 -2.07 -11.62 5.03
N LEU A 55 -2.80 -12.54 4.39
CA LEU A 55 -3.86 -13.32 5.01
C LEU A 55 -3.31 -14.54 5.77
N ARG A 56 -3.90 -14.85 6.93
CA ARG A 56 -3.69 -16.12 7.63
C ARG A 56 -4.92 -16.99 7.44
N LEU A 57 -4.77 -18.07 6.66
CA LEU A 57 -5.83 -19.04 6.42
C LEU A 57 -5.56 -20.31 7.22
N PRO A 58 -6.60 -20.93 7.81
CA PRO A 58 -6.50 -22.30 8.26
C PRO A 58 -6.11 -23.22 7.09
N GLU A 59 -5.29 -24.23 7.36
CA GLU A 59 -4.77 -25.15 6.35
C GLU A 59 -5.85 -25.75 5.43
N PRO A 60 -7.03 -26.20 5.91
CA PRO A 60 -8.05 -26.76 5.03
C PRO A 60 -8.53 -25.78 3.95
N TYR A 61 -8.57 -24.48 4.24
CA TYR A 61 -9.00 -23.48 3.28
C TYR A 61 -7.91 -23.14 2.27
N LEU A 62 -6.65 -23.15 2.69
CA LEU A 62 -5.53 -23.03 1.76
C LEU A 62 -5.54 -24.18 0.74
N LEU A 63 -5.80 -25.41 1.19
CA LEU A 63 -5.90 -26.57 0.30
C LEU A 63 -7.07 -26.45 -0.68
N LYS A 64 -8.24 -25.96 -0.22
CA LYS A 64 -9.37 -25.68 -1.11
C LYS A 64 -9.05 -24.62 -2.17
N LEU A 65 -8.35 -23.55 -1.80
CA LEU A 65 -7.92 -22.52 -2.76
C LEU A 65 -6.96 -23.08 -3.81
N LYS A 66 -5.99 -23.92 -3.40
CA LYS A 66 -5.10 -24.61 -4.34
C LYS A 66 -5.89 -25.48 -5.31
N TYR A 67 -6.84 -26.26 -4.79
CA TYR A 67 -7.70 -27.09 -5.63
C TYR A 67 -8.48 -26.26 -6.65
N ILE A 68 -9.08 -25.13 -6.25
CA ILE A 68 -9.78 -24.22 -7.18
C ILE A 68 -8.83 -23.73 -8.29
N ALA A 69 -7.61 -23.33 -7.93
CA ALA A 69 -6.65 -22.83 -8.90
C ALA A 69 -6.14 -23.89 -9.89
N GLU A 70 -6.13 -25.16 -9.48
CA GLU A 70 -5.76 -26.28 -10.35
C GLU A 70 -6.89 -26.71 -11.30
N HIS A 71 -8.15 -26.43 -10.93
CA HIS A 71 -9.33 -26.91 -11.64
C HIS A 71 -10.11 -25.81 -12.36
N THR A 72 -9.64 -24.57 -12.30
CA THR A 72 -10.28 -23.42 -12.94
C THR A 72 -9.22 -22.50 -13.56
N PRO A 73 -9.60 -21.59 -14.48
CA PRO A 73 -8.67 -20.57 -14.99
C PRO A 73 -8.28 -19.51 -13.94
N HIS A 74 -8.91 -19.49 -12.77
CA HIS A 74 -8.64 -18.48 -11.74
C HIS A 74 -7.39 -18.87 -10.94
N SER A 75 -6.47 -17.92 -10.79
CA SER A 75 -5.43 -18.05 -9.76
C SER A 75 -6.05 -17.94 -8.36
N MET A 76 -5.36 -18.44 -7.33
CA MET A 76 -5.80 -18.26 -5.93
C MET A 76 -6.04 -16.78 -5.60
N GLN A 77 -5.15 -15.90 -6.07
CA GLN A 77 -5.25 -14.46 -5.81
C GLN A 77 -6.45 -13.83 -6.51
N SER A 78 -6.65 -14.10 -7.81
CA SER A 78 -7.79 -13.57 -8.56
C SER A 78 -9.11 -14.06 -7.97
N PHE A 79 -9.22 -15.35 -7.65
CA PHE A 79 -10.40 -15.88 -6.97
C PHE A 79 -10.67 -15.17 -5.64
N CYS A 80 -9.64 -14.96 -4.82
CA CYS A 80 -9.81 -14.22 -3.56
C CYS A 80 -10.28 -12.78 -3.80
N MET A 81 -9.74 -12.07 -4.78
CA MET A 81 -10.15 -10.69 -5.06
C MET A 81 -11.56 -10.59 -5.60
N ASP A 82 -11.96 -11.52 -6.49
CA ASP A 82 -13.30 -11.59 -7.08
C ASP A 82 -14.39 -11.77 -6.02
N VAL A 83 -14.04 -12.40 -4.89
CA VAL A 83 -14.94 -12.59 -3.74
C VAL A 83 -14.80 -11.50 -2.69
N LEU A 84 -13.56 -11.08 -2.38
CA LEU A 84 -13.27 -10.17 -1.27
C LEU A 84 -13.70 -8.73 -1.57
N LEU A 85 -13.44 -8.20 -2.76
CA LEU A 85 -13.76 -6.80 -3.08
C LEU A 85 -15.27 -6.52 -3.00
N PRO A 86 -16.16 -7.32 -3.63
CA PRO A 86 -17.60 -7.10 -3.50
C PRO A 86 -18.11 -7.25 -2.07
N ALA A 87 -17.49 -8.13 -1.28
CA ALA A 87 -17.85 -8.30 0.13
C ALA A 87 -17.47 -7.07 0.96
N ILE A 88 -16.33 -6.43 0.67
CA ILE A 88 -15.91 -5.18 1.30
C ILE A 88 -16.89 -4.06 0.94
N ASP A 89 -17.20 -3.87 -0.34
CA ASP A 89 -18.09 -2.80 -0.79
C ASP A 89 -19.47 -2.93 -0.13
N LYS A 90 -20.01 -4.15 -0.09
CA LYS A 90 -21.28 -4.44 0.58
C LYS A 90 -21.24 -4.10 2.07
N GLU A 91 -20.19 -4.50 2.79
CA GLU A 91 -20.06 -4.19 4.23
C GLU A 91 -19.99 -2.67 4.47
N ILE A 92 -19.29 -1.94 3.60
CA ILE A 92 -19.21 -0.47 3.68
C ILE A 92 -20.57 0.17 3.42
N GLU A 93 -21.35 -0.32 2.45
CA GLU A 93 -22.71 0.14 2.19
C GLU A 93 -23.63 -0.08 3.40
N GLU A 94 -23.57 -1.26 4.01
CA GLU A 94 -24.35 -1.58 5.22
C GLU A 94 -23.98 -0.66 6.39
N LEU A 95 -22.68 -0.44 6.63
CA LEU A 95 -22.20 0.48 7.67
C LEU A 95 -22.56 1.95 7.39
N ALA A 96 -22.63 2.35 6.12
CA ALA A 96 -23.06 3.69 5.73
C ALA A 96 -24.56 3.89 5.94
N ALA A 97 -25.38 2.90 5.57
CA ALA A 97 -26.82 2.93 5.75
C ALA A 97 -27.23 3.06 7.24
N ASP A 98 -26.56 2.32 8.12
CA ASP A 98 -26.82 2.39 9.58
C ASP A 98 -26.46 3.75 10.20
N ARG A 99 -25.48 4.47 9.64
CA ARG A 99 -25.08 5.80 10.13
C ARG A 99 -26.10 6.89 9.80
N ASP A 100 -26.83 6.76 8.70
CA ASP A 100 -27.81 7.76 8.26
C ASP A 100 -29.16 7.62 8.96
N ASP A 101 -29.51 6.44 9.49
CA ASP A 101 -30.76 6.20 10.24
C ASP A 101 -30.77 6.84 11.65
N HIS A 102 -29.62 7.25 12.16
CA HIS A 102 -29.44 7.85 13.49
C HIS A 102 -29.26 9.38 13.48
N ARG A 103 -29.57 10.06 12.37
CA ARG A 103 -29.40 11.52 12.21
C ARG A 103 -30.71 12.23 11.89
#